data_AF-A0A7Y9R2J1-F1
#
_entry.id   AF-A0A7Y9R2J1-F1
#
_cell.length_a   1.000
_cell.length_b   1.000
_cell.length_c   1.000
_cell.angle_alpha   90.00
_cell.angle_beta   90.00
_cell.angle_gamma   90.00
#
_symmetry.space_group_name_H-M   'P 1'
#
loop_
_entity.id
_entity.type
_entity.pdbx_description
1 polymer ?
#
loop_
_entity_poly.entity_id
_entity_poly.type
_entity_poly.pdbx_seq_one_letter_code
_entity_poly.pdbx_strand_id
1 'polypeptide(L)'
;MDTNAALKTRLDATCREALGLVPRPNQWLAAQALVEGRLAELATGEGKTLALALAAALLALRGRSVHLLTANDYLATRDARQLHGWYARLGLRVAAVSAEHTAAERAAAYRADVVYVSARELVFDSLRDQVAGRSAWSASARDARLSAHARALTQTPDDDAAATVSAFDAALIDEADSILLDEAVMPLVLARHGEAGERLSQLGTALDLAARLQPGRDFELQPVARDAALTPAGAQRLDTLCTGLARLWRHRLHREELVRLALVATHLLQPQRDYLVRHGQLRLIDPVTGRIATGRMWSNGLHELVCLKEGCPPPPPTESAARTTYSHFLRRYRLIGGTSATLHDQRHELHRLYGLRVTRIPPHAPPRRERGPNRWFADEAARDRAVVERALALARLGRPVLIGTDGVPQSLQLVAAFEAAFAAGAAPMPLQCLDARQDALEATLISEAGQPGRITVATRMAGRGVDIRLHPRAAQAGGLHVLNCQDNPARRLDEQLFGRCARQGDPGSVEHWRVGAPRSLYTVSALGAWRDVAWRLRQRAREARAADERRRLRLGDDLVRQRLDRLAPGD
;
A
#
# COMPACT_ATOMS: atom_id res chain seq x y z
N MET A 1 -1.31 35.52 -22.31
CA MET A 1 -2.63 34.94 -22.61
C MET A 1 -2.52 34.45 -24.04
N ASP A 2 -2.46 33.16 -24.38
CA ASP A 2 -3.24 32.11 -23.74
C ASP A 2 -2.69 30.67 -23.93
N THR A 3 -1.38 30.43 -23.75
CA THR A 3 -0.79 29.07 -23.85
C THR A 3 -1.55 28.07 -22.97
N ASN A 4 -2.01 28.49 -21.78
CA ASN A 4 -2.80 27.65 -20.89
C ASN A 4 -4.26 27.44 -21.36
N ALA A 5 -4.97 28.43 -21.89
CA ALA A 5 -6.32 28.17 -22.41
C ALA A 5 -6.29 27.45 -23.76
N ALA A 6 -5.28 27.68 -24.61
CA ALA A 6 -5.06 26.90 -25.82
C ALA A 6 -4.80 25.43 -25.48
N LEU A 7 -3.93 25.17 -24.48
CA LEU A 7 -3.66 23.83 -23.97
C LEU A 7 -4.91 23.19 -23.35
N LYS A 8 -5.67 23.96 -22.56
CA LYS A 8 -6.95 23.51 -22.00
C LYS A 8 -7.94 23.13 -23.10
N THR A 9 -8.12 23.99 -24.10
CA THR A 9 -9.04 23.77 -25.22
C THR A 9 -8.64 22.53 -26.01
N ARG A 10 -7.33 22.34 -26.25
CA ARG A 10 -6.78 21.15 -26.90
C ARG A 10 -7.04 19.88 -26.08
N LEU A 11 -6.79 19.92 -24.77
CA LEU A 11 -7.02 18.79 -23.86
C LEU A 11 -8.52 18.44 -23.80
N ASP A 12 -9.41 19.44 -23.73
CA ASP A 12 -10.86 19.23 -23.75
C ASP A 12 -11.33 18.61 -25.07
N ALA A 13 -10.79 19.07 -26.21
CA ALA A 13 -11.11 18.54 -27.54
C ALA A 13 -10.65 17.08 -27.68
N THR A 14 -9.40 16.77 -27.32
CA THR A 14 -8.88 15.39 -27.41
C THR A 14 -9.55 14.46 -26.42
N CYS A 15 -9.94 14.93 -25.22
CA CYS A 15 -10.76 14.15 -24.29
C CYS A 15 -12.11 13.79 -24.92
N ARG A 16 -12.77 14.74 -25.57
CA ARG A 16 -14.07 14.51 -26.23
C ARG A 16 -13.94 13.49 -27.35
N GLU A 17 -12.92 13.61 -28.18
CA GLU A 17 -12.69 12.71 -29.31
C GLU A 17 -12.28 11.30 -28.87
N ALA A 18 -11.37 11.18 -27.90
CA ALA A 18 -10.79 9.90 -27.51
C ALA A 18 -11.66 9.13 -26.50
N LEU A 19 -12.31 9.85 -25.58
CA LEU A 19 -13.02 9.25 -24.44
C LEU A 19 -14.52 9.51 -24.48
N GLY A 20 -15.02 10.39 -25.37
CA GLY A 20 -16.42 10.83 -25.35
C GLY A 20 -16.76 11.69 -24.11
N LEU A 21 -15.76 12.22 -23.41
CA LEU A 21 -15.93 12.95 -22.16
C LEU A 21 -15.50 14.40 -22.31
N VAL A 22 -16.24 15.32 -21.69
CA VAL A 22 -15.84 16.72 -21.53
C VAL A 22 -15.39 16.94 -20.09
N PRO A 23 -14.12 17.31 -19.84
CA PRO A 23 -13.64 17.62 -18.51
C PRO A 23 -14.47 18.71 -17.83
N ARG A 24 -14.89 18.44 -16.60
CA ARG A 24 -15.72 19.35 -15.81
C ARG A 24 -14.87 20.43 -15.14
N PRO A 25 -15.45 21.59 -14.78
CA PRO A 25 -14.71 22.66 -14.11
C PRO A 25 -14.01 22.21 -12.82
N ASN A 26 -14.66 21.37 -12.02
CA ASN A 26 -14.08 20.85 -10.78
C ASN A 26 -12.90 19.91 -11.03
N GLN A 27 -12.91 19.13 -12.11
CA GLN A 27 -11.78 18.29 -12.52
C GLN A 27 -10.58 19.13 -12.97
N TRP A 28 -10.81 20.27 -13.63
CA TRP A 28 -9.76 21.23 -13.96
C TRP A 28 -9.17 21.91 -12.71
N LEU A 29 -10.01 22.30 -11.75
CA LEU A 29 -9.54 22.84 -10.46
C LEU A 29 -8.68 21.83 -9.71
N ALA A 30 -9.08 20.56 -9.73
CA ALA A 30 -8.31 19.46 -9.18
C ALA A 30 -6.96 19.30 -9.89
N ALA A 31 -6.97 19.24 -11.22
CA ALA A 31 -5.76 19.11 -12.02
C ALA A 31 -4.76 20.24 -11.75
N GLN A 32 -5.26 21.49 -11.64
CA GLN A 32 -4.44 22.63 -11.29
C GLN A 32 -3.83 22.49 -9.88
N ALA A 33 -4.61 22.08 -8.88
CA ALA A 33 -4.10 21.86 -7.53
C ALA A 33 -2.96 20.81 -7.51
N LEU A 34 -3.09 19.74 -8.30
CA LEU A 34 -2.07 18.70 -8.46
C LEU A 34 -0.78 19.24 -9.09
N VAL A 35 -0.90 20.00 -10.19
CA VAL A 35 0.26 20.65 -10.86
C VAL A 35 0.97 21.66 -9.95
N GLU A 36 0.27 22.23 -8.97
CA GLU A 36 0.84 23.11 -7.96
C GLU A 36 1.50 22.38 -6.77
N GLY A 37 1.54 21.03 -6.79
CA GLY A 37 2.11 20.21 -5.71
C GLY A 37 1.21 20.17 -4.47
N ARG A 38 -0.11 20.14 -4.66
CA ARG A 38 -1.11 20.02 -3.59
C ARG A 38 -1.87 18.72 -3.69
N LEU A 39 -2.48 18.33 -2.59
CA LEU A 39 -3.49 17.28 -2.55
C LEU A 39 -4.86 17.89 -2.84
N ALA A 40 -5.68 17.24 -3.66
CA ALA A 40 -7.02 17.68 -4.00
C ALA A 40 -8.06 16.71 -3.39
N GLU A 41 -8.93 17.23 -2.51
CA GLU A 41 -10.07 16.46 -2.02
C GLU A 41 -11.21 16.51 -3.04
N LEU A 42 -11.48 15.38 -3.69
CA LEU A 42 -12.56 15.19 -4.66
C LEU A 42 -13.44 14.03 -4.19
N ALA A 43 -14.74 14.27 -4.06
CA ALA A 43 -15.68 13.24 -3.69
C ALA A 43 -15.64 12.04 -4.65
N THR A 44 -15.98 10.85 -4.14
CA THR A 44 -16.05 9.63 -4.94
C THR A 44 -17.07 9.78 -6.07
N GLY A 45 -16.68 9.43 -7.30
CA GLY A 45 -17.52 9.65 -8.49
C GLY A 45 -17.32 11.00 -9.19
N GLU A 46 -16.51 11.93 -8.65
CA GLU A 46 -16.15 13.20 -9.35
C GLU A 46 -15.11 13.00 -10.47
N GLY A 47 -14.76 11.76 -10.79
CA GLY A 47 -13.81 11.43 -11.86
C GLY A 47 -12.38 11.83 -11.52
N LYS A 48 -11.88 11.36 -10.36
CA LYS A 48 -10.49 11.51 -9.90
C LYS A 48 -9.48 11.05 -10.97
N THR A 49 -9.75 9.91 -11.62
CA THR A 49 -8.94 9.37 -12.71
C THR A 49 -8.71 10.39 -13.83
N LEU A 50 -9.78 11.06 -14.30
CA LEU A 50 -9.64 12.08 -15.34
C LEU A 50 -8.90 13.33 -14.84
N ALA A 51 -9.14 13.77 -13.59
CA ALA A 51 -8.43 14.90 -13.00
C ALA A 51 -6.92 14.63 -12.86
N LEU A 52 -6.53 13.44 -12.41
CA LEU A 52 -5.14 12.96 -12.35
C LEU A 52 -4.53 12.91 -13.75
N ALA A 53 -5.27 12.37 -14.72
CA ALA A 53 -4.81 12.26 -16.10
C ALA A 53 -4.56 13.63 -16.75
N LEU A 54 -5.45 14.60 -16.51
CA LEU A 54 -5.26 16.00 -16.92
C LEU A 54 -4.00 16.61 -16.30
N ALA A 55 -3.79 16.42 -15.00
CA ALA A 55 -2.57 16.91 -14.34
C ALA A 55 -1.29 16.25 -14.89
N ALA A 56 -1.33 14.93 -15.12
CA ALA A 56 -0.21 14.20 -15.70
C ALA A 56 0.11 14.67 -17.12
N ALA A 57 -0.90 14.84 -17.98
CA ALA A 57 -0.72 15.39 -19.32
C ALA A 57 -0.13 16.81 -19.29
N LEU A 58 -0.61 17.69 -18.41
CA LEU A 58 -0.09 19.04 -18.25
C LEU A 58 1.40 19.07 -17.82
N LEU A 59 1.81 18.15 -16.95
CA LEU A 59 3.21 18.03 -16.51
C LEU A 59 4.08 17.40 -17.61
N ALA A 60 3.60 16.32 -18.23
CA ALA A 60 4.31 15.61 -19.28
C ALA A 60 4.52 16.44 -20.54
N LEU A 61 3.52 17.23 -20.97
CA LEU A 61 3.65 18.18 -22.09
C LEU A 61 4.69 19.28 -21.82
N ARG A 62 4.99 19.56 -20.55
CA ARG A 62 6.08 20.46 -20.12
C ARG A 62 7.42 19.75 -19.93
N GLY A 63 7.55 18.51 -20.40
CA GLY A 63 8.79 17.74 -20.38
C GLY A 63 9.12 17.07 -19.04
N ARG A 64 8.16 16.97 -18.12
CA ARG A 64 8.36 16.23 -16.86
C ARG A 64 8.02 14.76 -17.01
N SER A 65 8.77 13.89 -16.34
CA SER A 65 8.35 12.49 -16.16
C SER A 65 7.36 12.39 -15.00
N VAL A 66 6.27 11.66 -15.22
CA VAL A 66 5.18 11.54 -14.25
C VAL A 66 4.95 10.09 -13.85
N HIS A 67 5.03 9.81 -12.55
CA HIS A 67 4.58 8.55 -11.97
C HIS A 67 3.20 8.74 -11.33
N LEU A 68 2.20 8.04 -11.85
CA LEU A 68 0.85 7.97 -11.30
C LEU A 68 0.76 6.75 -10.39
N LEU A 69 0.66 7.00 -9.08
CA LEU A 69 0.67 5.97 -8.05
C LEU A 69 -0.77 5.55 -7.74
N THR A 70 -1.09 4.28 -7.96
CA THR A 70 -2.40 3.68 -7.62
C THR A 70 -2.28 2.74 -6.41
N ALA A 71 -3.43 2.31 -5.88
CA ALA A 71 -3.49 1.35 -4.78
C ALA A 71 -3.07 -0.08 -5.18
N ASN A 72 -3.36 -0.49 -6.43
CA ASN A 72 -3.02 -1.83 -6.93
C ASN A 72 -2.71 -1.82 -8.44
N ASP A 73 -2.14 -2.93 -8.90
CA ASP A 73 -1.67 -3.13 -10.28
C ASP A 73 -2.84 -3.19 -11.29
N TYR A 74 -4.00 -3.70 -10.86
CA TYR A 74 -5.22 -3.72 -11.69
C TYR A 74 -5.64 -2.30 -12.07
N LEU A 75 -5.75 -1.39 -11.10
CA LEU A 75 -6.12 0.01 -11.35
C LEU A 75 -5.08 0.73 -12.21
N ALA A 76 -3.78 0.50 -11.96
CA ALA A 76 -2.71 1.06 -12.78
C ALA A 76 -2.85 0.64 -14.25
N THR A 77 -3.05 -0.66 -14.48
CA THR A 77 -3.16 -1.23 -15.82
C THR A 77 -4.45 -0.79 -16.51
N ARG A 78 -5.57 -0.80 -15.80
CA ARG A 78 -6.88 -0.35 -16.30
C ARG A 78 -6.81 1.11 -16.77
N ASP A 79 -6.31 2.00 -15.92
CA ASP A 79 -6.31 3.44 -16.20
C ASP A 79 -5.34 3.79 -17.33
N ALA A 80 -4.16 3.17 -17.36
CA ALA A 80 -3.22 3.32 -18.46
C ALA A 80 -3.82 2.86 -19.80
N ARG A 81 -4.51 1.72 -19.83
CA ARG A 81 -5.18 1.19 -21.03
C ARG A 81 -6.33 2.09 -21.47
N GLN A 82 -7.21 2.47 -20.55
CA GLN A 82 -8.38 3.31 -20.84
C GLN A 82 -7.97 4.68 -21.40
N LEU A 83 -6.87 5.25 -20.89
CA LEU A 83 -6.39 6.58 -21.29
C LEU A 83 -5.33 6.54 -22.39
N HIS A 84 -4.95 5.34 -22.86
CA HIS A 84 -3.89 5.18 -23.87
C HIS A 84 -4.14 5.99 -25.13
N GLY A 85 -5.33 5.83 -25.74
CA GLY A 85 -5.69 6.55 -26.97
C GLY A 85 -5.72 8.07 -26.79
N TRP A 86 -6.05 8.54 -25.58
CA TRP A 86 -6.05 9.97 -25.27
C TRP A 86 -4.62 10.52 -25.13
N TYR A 87 -3.75 9.86 -24.38
CA TYR A 87 -2.34 10.25 -24.27
C TYR A 87 -1.62 10.19 -25.63
N ALA A 88 -1.90 9.16 -26.44
CA ALA A 88 -1.31 9.01 -27.77
C ALA A 88 -1.66 10.19 -28.70
N ARG A 89 -2.91 10.69 -28.67
CA ARG A 89 -3.34 11.89 -29.41
C ARG A 89 -2.65 13.18 -28.95
N LEU A 90 -2.11 13.20 -27.73
CA LEU A 90 -1.29 14.29 -27.20
C LEU A 90 0.20 14.12 -27.50
N GLY A 91 0.60 13.07 -28.24
CA GLY A 91 2.00 12.74 -28.51
C GLY A 91 2.76 12.27 -27.26
N LEU A 92 2.05 11.81 -26.23
CA LEU A 92 2.64 11.32 -24.98
C LEU A 92 2.65 9.80 -24.96
N ARG A 93 3.76 9.21 -24.51
CA ARG A 93 3.84 7.77 -24.25
C ARG A 93 3.34 7.50 -22.83
N VAL A 94 2.44 6.53 -22.71
CA VAL A 94 1.94 6.04 -21.43
C VAL A 94 2.22 4.54 -21.30
N ALA A 95 2.63 4.11 -20.11
CA ALA A 95 2.86 2.72 -19.78
C ALA A 95 2.30 2.39 -18.39
N ALA A 96 2.08 1.09 -18.13
CA ALA A 96 1.79 0.58 -16.80
C ALA A 96 2.90 -0.39 -16.36
N VAL A 97 3.15 -0.46 -15.06
CA VAL A 97 4.03 -1.46 -14.44
C VAL A 97 3.18 -2.37 -13.56
N SER A 98 3.36 -3.69 -13.72
CA SER A 98 2.71 -4.73 -12.93
C SER A 98 3.73 -5.74 -12.40
N ALA A 99 3.32 -6.51 -11.41
CA ALA A 99 4.09 -7.63 -10.85
C ALA A 99 4.57 -8.63 -11.91
N GLU A 100 3.82 -8.81 -13.00
CA GLU A 100 4.09 -9.80 -14.06
C GLU A 100 5.24 -9.38 -15.01
N HIS A 101 5.56 -8.09 -15.07
CA HIS A 101 6.62 -7.60 -15.96
C HIS A 101 8.02 -8.02 -15.48
N THR A 102 8.83 -8.47 -16.44
CA THR A 102 10.26 -8.69 -16.29
C THR A 102 11.02 -7.38 -16.02
N ALA A 103 12.27 -7.47 -15.56
CA ALA A 103 13.09 -6.29 -15.30
C ALA A 103 13.30 -5.42 -16.55
N ALA A 104 13.44 -6.04 -17.73
CA ALA A 104 13.60 -5.33 -19.00
C ALA A 104 12.31 -4.59 -19.41
N GLU A 105 11.16 -5.24 -19.28
CA GLU A 105 9.85 -4.62 -19.55
C GLU A 105 9.56 -3.45 -18.61
N ARG A 106 9.90 -3.59 -17.32
CA ARG A 106 9.80 -2.50 -16.34
C ARG A 106 10.68 -1.31 -16.74
N ALA A 107 11.95 -1.55 -17.05
CA ALA A 107 12.87 -0.51 -17.49
C ALA A 107 12.43 0.17 -18.79
N ALA A 108 11.74 -0.54 -19.69
CA ALA A 108 11.12 0.06 -20.87
C ALA A 108 9.89 0.92 -20.49
N ALA A 109 9.02 0.41 -19.61
CA ALA A 109 7.82 1.11 -19.14
C ALA A 109 8.17 2.43 -18.42
N TYR A 110 9.18 2.44 -17.55
CA TYR A 110 9.64 3.64 -16.84
C TYR A 110 10.28 4.72 -17.74
N ARG A 111 10.46 4.46 -19.05
CA ARG A 111 10.89 5.47 -20.02
C ARG A 111 9.72 6.20 -20.68
N ALA A 112 8.47 5.83 -20.40
CA ALA A 112 7.29 6.55 -20.88
C ALA A 112 7.19 7.95 -20.23
N ASP A 113 6.46 8.87 -20.86
CA ASP A 113 6.23 10.22 -20.31
C ASP A 113 5.34 10.15 -19.06
N VAL A 114 4.37 9.23 -19.06
CA VAL A 114 3.46 8.95 -17.94
C VAL A 114 3.48 7.45 -17.61
N VAL A 115 3.78 7.11 -16.36
CA VAL A 115 3.86 5.72 -15.89
C VAL A 115 2.83 5.49 -14.81
N TYR A 116 1.89 4.58 -15.04
CA TYR A 116 0.97 4.09 -14.00
C TYR A 116 1.61 2.91 -13.28
N VAL A 117 1.63 2.96 -11.95
CA VAL A 117 2.26 1.91 -11.14
C VAL A 117 1.64 1.90 -9.76
N SER A 118 1.51 0.73 -9.13
CA SER A 118 1.12 0.70 -7.72
C SER A 118 2.24 1.29 -6.86
N ALA A 119 1.88 2.00 -5.79
CA ALA A 119 2.89 2.60 -4.90
C ALA A 119 3.90 1.55 -4.40
N ARG A 120 3.41 0.33 -4.13
CA ARG A 120 4.19 -0.84 -3.74
C ARG A 120 5.23 -1.22 -4.79
N GLU A 121 4.83 -1.44 -6.04
CA GLU A 121 5.74 -1.91 -7.09
C GLU A 121 6.86 -0.91 -7.37
N LEU A 122 6.53 0.38 -7.40
CA LEU A 122 7.52 1.44 -7.59
C LEU A 122 8.57 1.45 -6.46
N VAL A 123 8.15 1.31 -5.20
CA VAL A 123 9.10 1.28 -4.08
C VAL A 123 9.99 0.04 -4.19
N PHE A 124 9.42 -1.12 -4.51
CA PHE A 124 10.20 -2.35 -4.66
C PHE A 124 11.18 -2.31 -5.84
N ASP A 125 10.79 -1.74 -6.99
CA ASP A 125 11.70 -1.51 -8.11
C ASP A 125 12.88 -0.64 -7.70
N SER A 126 12.60 0.44 -6.96
CA SER A 126 13.69 1.27 -6.45
C SER A 126 14.56 0.58 -5.40
N LEU A 127 13.99 -0.27 -4.54
CA LEU A 127 14.79 -1.05 -3.57
C LEU A 127 15.66 -2.08 -4.30
N ARG A 128 15.15 -2.71 -5.36
CA ARG A 128 15.91 -3.61 -6.23
C ARG A 128 17.06 -2.87 -6.92
N ASP A 129 16.81 -1.68 -7.46
CA ASP A 129 17.86 -0.84 -8.04
C ASP A 129 18.91 -0.43 -7.00
N GLN A 130 18.50 -0.09 -5.77
CA GLN A 130 19.41 0.23 -4.67
C GLN A 130 20.32 -0.95 -4.30
N VAL A 131 19.75 -2.16 -4.18
CA VAL A 131 20.53 -3.38 -3.89
C VAL A 131 21.46 -3.75 -5.05
N ALA A 132 21.07 -3.47 -6.29
CA ALA A 132 21.89 -3.68 -7.47
C ALA A 132 22.93 -2.58 -7.72
N GLY A 133 22.97 -1.51 -6.91
CA GLY A 133 23.86 -0.36 -7.12
C GLY A 133 23.44 0.59 -8.25
N ARG A 134 22.24 0.40 -8.83
CA ARG A 134 21.71 1.11 -10.01
C ARG A 134 20.68 2.21 -9.65
N SER A 135 20.76 2.79 -8.46
CA SER A 135 19.70 3.69 -7.98
C SER A 135 19.76 5.07 -8.66
N ALA A 136 18.70 5.45 -9.38
CA ALA A 136 18.47 6.83 -9.79
C ALA A 136 18.39 7.78 -8.57
N TRP A 137 19.25 8.78 -8.53
CA TRP A 137 19.49 9.59 -7.33
C TRP A 137 18.41 10.66 -7.06
N SER A 138 18.20 10.97 -5.77
CA SER A 138 17.24 11.96 -5.26
C SER A 138 17.62 13.41 -5.62
N ALA A 139 16.63 14.24 -5.99
CA ALA A 139 16.83 15.68 -6.25
C ALA A 139 16.97 16.54 -4.97
N SER A 140 17.12 15.94 -3.78
CA SER A 140 17.19 16.68 -2.51
C SER A 140 18.54 17.39 -2.31
N ALA A 141 18.50 18.71 -2.11
CA ALA A 141 19.67 19.58 -2.00
C ALA A 141 20.62 19.30 -0.80
N ARG A 142 20.23 18.46 0.16
CA ARG A 142 21.13 18.07 1.28
C ARG A 142 22.10 16.97 0.90
N ASP A 143 21.70 16.08 -0.01
CA ASP A 143 22.59 15.03 -0.48
C ASP A 143 23.49 15.53 -1.61
N ALA A 144 23.02 16.47 -2.44
CA ALA A 144 23.74 16.96 -3.63
C ALA A 144 25.17 17.49 -3.38
N ARG A 145 25.50 17.98 -2.17
CA ARG A 145 26.85 18.48 -1.83
C ARG A 145 27.80 17.42 -1.28
N LEU A 146 27.28 16.45 -0.53
CA LEU A 146 28.06 15.30 -0.06
C LEU A 146 28.24 14.26 -1.19
N SER A 147 27.33 14.24 -2.17
CA SER A 147 27.29 13.23 -3.23
C SER A 147 27.99 13.62 -4.53
N ALA A 148 28.28 14.89 -4.81
CA ALA A 148 29.02 15.24 -6.04
C ALA A 148 30.44 14.64 -6.06
N HIS A 149 31.10 14.58 -4.89
CA HIS A 149 32.41 13.96 -4.73
C HIS A 149 32.31 12.42 -4.79
N ALA A 150 31.25 11.83 -4.24
CA ALA A 150 30.99 10.40 -4.36
C ALA A 150 30.63 9.98 -5.80
N ARG A 151 29.83 10.79 -6.53
CA ARG A 151 29.51 10.61 -7.96
C ARG A 151 30.76 10.53 -8.82
N ALA A 152 31.74 11.39 -8.57
CA ALA A 152 33.01 11.40 -9.31
C ALA A 152 33.89 10.17 -9.00
N LEU A 153 33.65 9.48 -7.88
CA LEU A 153 34.50 8.38 -7.41
C LEU A 153 33.89 7.00 -7.67
N THR A 154 32.57 6.86 -7.83
CA THR A 154 31.92 5.54 -7.80
C THR A 154 30.96 5.21 -8.94
N GLN A 155 30.59 6.16 -9.82
CA GLN A 155 29.57 5.91 -10.86
C GLN A 155 29.97 6.45 -12.23
N THR A 156 29.66 5.67 -13.27
CA THR A 156 29.77 6.09 -14.67
C THR A 156 28.41 6.61 -15.18
N PRO A 157 28.37 7.46 -16.22
CA PRO A 157 27.12 7.90 -16.84
C PRO A 157 26.21 6.76 -17.34
N ASP A 158 26.79 5.58 -17.62
CA ASP A 158 26.04 4.38 -18.02
C ASP A 158 25.21 3.76 -16.88
N ASP A 159 25.57 3.99 -15.62
CA ASP A 159 24.85 3.43 -14.46
C ASP A 159 23.47 4.09 -14.25
N ASP A 160 23.32 5.38 -14.58
CA ASP A 160 22.03 6.08 -14.58
C ASP A 160 21.11 5.57 -15.72
N ALA A 161 21.68 5.07 -16.82
CA ALA A 161 20.94 4.45 -17.92
C ALA A 161 20.54 2.98 -17.63
N ALA A 162 21.21 2.34 -16.67
CA ALA A 162 20.95 0.96 -16.22
C ALA A 162 19.88 0.86 -15.11
N ALA A 163 19.48 1.98 -14.49
CA ALA A 163 18.43 2.02 -13.49
C ALA A 163 17.07 1.61 -14.08
N THR A 164 16.33 0.76 -13.36
CA THR A 164 14.97 0.39 -13.76
C THR A 164 14.04 1.60 -13.65
N VAL A 165 14.10 2.32 -12.52
CA VAL A 165 13.38 3.57 -12.30
C VAL A 165 14.28 4.74 -12.68
N SER A 166 14.00 5.38 -13.81
CA SER A 166 14.90 6.35 -14.45
C SER A 166 14.95 7.73 -13.78
N ALA A 167 13.85 8.20 -13.16
CA ALA A 167 13.79 9.52 -12.54
C ALA A 167 12.68 9.66 -11.48
N PHE A 168 12.88 10.58 -10.53
CA PHE A 168 11.87 10.97 -9.53
C PHE A 168 11.51 12.45 -9.68
N ASP A 169 10.80 12.81 -10.76
CA ASP A 169 10.39 14.20 -11.02
C ASP A 169 9.03 14.52 -10.39
N ALA A 170 7.93 13.99 -10.95
CA ALA A 170 6.58 14.20 -10.43
C ALA A 170 5.89 12.88 -10.02
N ALA A 171 5.36 12.84 -8.80
CA ALA A 171 4.45 11.79 -8.33
C ALA A 171 3.03 12.36 -8.20
N LEU A 172 2.06 11.70 -8.83
CA LEU A 172 0.64 12.00 -8.67
C LEU A 172 -0.03 10.77 -8.04
N ILE A 173 -0.58 10.94 -6.84
CA ILE A 173 -1.03 9.82 -6.00
C ILE A 173 -2.56 9.73 -6.06
N ASP A 174 -3.10 8.61 -6.54
CA ASP A 174 -4.52 8.29 -6.40
C ASP A 174 -4.81 7.69 -5.02
N GLU A 175 -5.99 7.98 -4.47
CA GLU A 175 -6.38 7.67 -3.08
C GLU A 175 -5.26 7.97 -2.07
N ALA A 176 -4.77 9.21 -2.10
CA ALA A 176 -3.59 9.65 -1.38
C ALA A 176 -3.65 9.44 0.15
N ASP A 177 -4.83 9.42 0.78
CA ASP A 177 -4.95 9.10 2.20
C ASP A 177 -4.60 7.63 2.49
N SER A 178 -4.95 6.70 1.60
CA SER A 178 -4.59 5.30 1.78
C SER A 178 -3.09 5.08 1.67
N ILE A 179 -2.42 5.66 0.67
CA ILE A 179 -0.96 5.48 0.51
C ILE A 179 -0.17 6.28 1.56
N LEU A 180 -0.57 7.53 1.84
CA LEU A 180 0.20 8.44 2.69
C LEU A 180 -0.12 8.30 4.19
N LEU A 181 -1.25 7.71 4.56
CA LEU A 181 -1.63 7.54 5.96
C LEU A 181 -1.78 6.05 6.32
N ASP A 182 -2.64 5.31 5.61
CA ASP A 182 -2.97 3.94 6.00
C ASP A 182 -1.78 2.99 5.77
N GLU A 183 -1.20 2.98 4.57
CA GLU A 183 -0.08 2.10 4.23
C GLU A 183 1.27 2.63 4.73
N ALA A 184 1.38 3.93 4.98
CA ALA A 184 2.62 4.57 5.41
C ALA A 184 3.11 4.14 6.81
N VAL A 185 2.25 3.47 7.59
CA VAL A 185 2.57 2.95 8.93
C VAL A 185 3.57 1.79 8.87
N MET A 186 3.51 0.96 7.83
CA MET A 186 4.33 -0.25 7.73
C MET A 186 5.55 -0.02 6.83
N PRO A 187 6.76 -0.45 7.25
CA PRO A 187 7.92 -0.40 6.38
C PRO A 187 7.82 -1.45 5.26
N LEU A 188 8.25 -1.07 4.06
CA LEU A 188 8.44 -1.97 2.93
C LEU A 188 9.83 -2.58 3.05
N VAL A 189 9.90 -3.91 3.06
CA VAL A 189 11.14 -4.67 3.24
C VAL A 189 11.35 -5.59 2.04
N LEU A 190 12.45 -5.40 1.34
CA LEU A 190 12.93 -6.33 0.33
C LEU A 190 13.73 -7.42 1.04
N ALA A 191 13.12 -8.60 1.18
CA ALA A 191 13.82 -9.77 1.67
C ALA A 191 14.65 -10.37 0.52
N ARG A 192 15.88 -10.79 0.84
CA ARG A 192 16.70 -11.64 -0.04
C ARG A 192 16.72 -13.03 0.59
N HIS A 193 16.46 -14.04 -0.22
CA HIS A 193 16.80 -15.40 0.15
C HIS A 193 18.33 -15.47 0.17
N GLY A 194 18.90 -15.63 1.36
CA GLY A 194 20.34 -15.86 1.47
C GLY A 194 20.73 -17.19 0.83
N GLU A 195 21.99 -17.34 0.44
CA GLU A 195 22.55 -18.66 0.15
C GLU A 195 22.50 -19.46 1.46
N ALA A 196 21.48 -20.32 1.59
CA ALA A 196 21.27 -21.11 2.79
C ALA A 196 22.46 -22.04 3.08
N GLY A 197 23.25 -22.38 2.07
CA GLY A 197 24.35 -23.33 2.16
C GLY A 197 25.42 -22.95 3.19
N GLU A 198 25.97 -21.74 3.12
CA GLU A 198 27.06 -21.34 4.02
C GLU A 198 26.58 -21.21 5.48
N ARG A 199 25.42 -20.58 5.69
CA ARG A 199 24.85 -20.41 7.03
C ARG A 199 24.43 -21.74 7.65
N LEU A 200 23.77 -22.63 6.90
CA LEU A 200 23.40 -23.96 7.40
C LEU A 200 24.64 -24.83 7.65
N SER A 201 25.70 -24.70 6.84
CA SER A 201 26.98 -25.35 7.09
C SER A 201 27.63 -24.89 8.40
N GLN A 202 27.60 -23.58 8.68
CA GLN A 202 28.08 -23.02 9.96
C GLN A 202 27.27 -23.55 11.15
N LEU A 203 25.94 -23.58 11.05
CA LEU A 203 25.08 -24.12 12.11
C LEU A 203 25.28 -25.63 12.30
N GLY A 204 25.49 -26.39 11.23
CA GLY A 204 25.85 -27.81 11.28
C GLY A 204 27.19 -28.02 12.01
N THR A 205 28.21 -27.23 11.67
CA THR A 205 29.51 -27.27 12.37
C THR A 205 29.36 -26.89 13.85
N ALA A 206 28.47 -25.95 14.19
CA ALA A 206 28.19 -25.59 15.58
C ALA A 206 27.59 -26.78 16.37
N LEU A 207 26.68 -27.55 15.76
CA LEU A 207 26.13 -28.77 16.35
C LEU A 207 27.20 -29.84 16.56
N ASP A 208 28.07 -30.05 15.56
CA ASP A 208 29.17 -31.01 15.66
C ASP A 208 30.17 -30.66 16.77
N LEU A 209 30.47 -29.36 16.93
CA LEU A 209 31.32 -28.85 18.00
C LEU A 209 30.65 -29.00 19.37
N ALA A 210 29.37 -28.62 19.48
CA ALA A 210 28.59 -28.76 20.71
C ALA A 210 28.51 -30.23 21.17
N ALA A 211 28.38 -31.18 20.25
CA ALA A 211 28.36 -32.62 20.55
C ALA A 211 29.67 -33.15 21.16
N ARG A 212 30.80 -32.43 21.00
CA ARG A 212 32.13 -32.81 21.53
C ARG A 212 32.43 -32.19 22.91
N LEU A 213 31.53 -31.39 23.45
CA LEU A 213 31.63 -30.76 24.76
C LEU A 213 30.81 -31.53 25.80
N GLN A 214 31.29 -31.56 27.05
CA GLN A 214 30.69 -32.31 28.15
C GLN A 214 29.96 -31.37 29.15
N PRO A 215 28.68 -31.65 29.49
CA PRO A 215 27.97 -30.91 30.53
C PRO A 215 28.68 -30.98 31.89
N GLY A 216 28.69 -29.87 32.63
CA GLY A 216 29.29 -29.79 33.97
C GLY A 216 30.82 -29.69 34.00
N ARG A 217 31.49 -29.94 32.86
CA ARG A 217 32.93 -29.72 32.67
C ARG A 217 33.20 -28.57 31.71
N ASP A 218 32.66 -28.66 30.50
CA ASP A 218 32.93 -27.71 29.41
C ASP A 218 31.89 -26.60 29.35
N PHE A 219 30.67 -26.86 29.82
CA PHE A 219 29.61 -25.85 29.87
C PHE A 219 28.63 -26.12 31.02
N GLU A 220 27.97 -25.06 31.43
CA GLU A 220 26.88 -25.05 32.39
C GLU A 220 25.59 -24.61 31.70
N LEU A 221 24.50 -25.32 31.97
CA LEU A 221 23.19 -24.99 31.43
C LEU A 221 22.45 -24.03 32.36
N GLN A 222 21.76 -23.06 31.79
CA GLN A 222 20.92 -22.10 32.51
C GLN A 222 19.46 -22.24 32.05
N PRO A 223 18.70 -23.20 32.62
CA PRO A 223 17.35 -23.53 32.13
C PRO A 223 16.37 -22.35 32.17
N VAL A 224 16.47 -21.49 33.19
CA VAL A 224 15.60 -20.32 33.36
C VAL A 224 15.88 -19.25 32.31
N ALA A 225 17.15 -18.97 32.03
CA ALA A 225 17.57 -18.01 31.01
C ALA A 225 17.47 -18.57 29.58
N ARG A 226 17.24 -19.89 29.44
CA ARG A 226 17.33 -20.64 28.17
C ARG A 226 18.67 -20.40 27.48
N ASP A 227 19.75 -20.49 28.25
CA ASP A 227 21.11 -20.18 27.82
C ASP A 227 22.08 -21.28 28.27
N ALA A 228 23.26 -21.32 27.65
CA ALA A 228 24.38 -22.18 28.02
C ALA A 228 25.62 -21.31 28.20
N ALA A 229 26.33 -21.45 29.32
CA ALA A 229 27.58 -20.74 29.58
C ALA A 229 28.77 -21.68 29.42
N LEU A 230 29.76 -21.29 28.62
CA LEU A 230 31.01 -22.06 28.50
C LEU A 230 31.87 -21.84 29.74
N THR A 231 32.41 -22.92 30.31
CA THR A 231 33.43 -22.81 31.37
C THR A 231 34.77 -22.42 30.75
N PRO A 232 35.75 -21.94 31.54
CA PRO A 232 37.10 -21.70 31.03
C PRO A 232 37.72 -22.94 30.36
N ALA A 233 37.47 -24.13 30.91
CA ALA A 233 37.92 -25.40 30.34
C ALA A 233 37.24 -25.70 29.00
N GLY A 234 35.94 -25.47 28.88
CA GLY A 234 35.21 -25.64 27.62
C GLY A 234 35.58 -24.62 26.56
N ALA A 235 35.85 -23.37 26.93
CA ALA A 235 36.35 -22.35 26.02
C ALA A 235 37.73 -22.73 25.43
N GLN A 236 38.63 -23.28 26.27
CA GLN A 236 39.93 -23.77 25.82
C GLN A 236 39.79 -25.00 24.92
N ARG A 237 38.93 -25.96 25.29
CA ARG A 237 38.63 -27.14 24.46
C ARG A 237 38.04 -26.75 23.11
N LEU A 238 37.12 -25.77 23.10
CA LEU A 238 36.52 -25.24 21.88
C LEU A 238 37.56 -24.57 20.98
N ASP A 239 38.52 -23.84 21.54
CA ASP A 239 39.63 -23.25 20.78
C ASP A 239 40.49 -24.32 20.09
N THR A 240 40.81 -25.42 20.80
CA THR A 240 41.50 -26.57 20.21
C THR A 240 40.67 -27.22 19.10
N LEU A 241 39.38 -27.46 19.32
CA LEU A 241 38.48 -28.07 18.33
C LEU A 241 38.30 -27.20 17.08
N CYS A 242 38.41 -25.88 17.20
CA CYS A 242 38.31 -24.95 16.08
C CYS A 242 39.64 -24.79 15.30
N THR A 243 40.72 -25.44 15.74
CA THR A 243 42.01 -25.38 15.05
C THR A 243 41.89 -26.03 13.67
N GLY A 244 42.22 -25.27 12.61
CA GLY A 244 42.11 -25.72 11.22
C GLY A 244 40.75 -25.46 10.55
N LEU A 245 39.77 -24.92 11.28
CA LEU A 245 38.51 -24.46 10.68
C LEU A 245 38.67 -23.12 9.94
N ALA A 246 37.64 -22.78 9.15
CA ALA A 246 37.57 -21.55 8.37
C ALA A 246 37.76 -20.27 9.23
N ARG A 247 38.15 -19.16 8.59
CA ARG A 247 38.52 -17.90 9.25
C ARG A 247 37.50 -17.40 10.27
N LEU A 248 36.20 -17.55 10.00
CA LEU A 248 35.13 -17.10 10.90
C LEU A 248 35.16 -17.78 12.27
N TRP A 249 35.55 -19.06 12.34
CA TRP A 249 35.68 -19.83 13.59
C TRP A 249 36.88 -19.39 14.46
N ARG A 250 37.82 -18.61 13.88
CA ARG A 250 38.93 -18.01 14.64
C ARG A 250 38.47 -16.83 15.49
N HIS A 251 37.34 -16.21 15.18
CA HIS A 251 36.77 -15.14 15.98
C HIS A 251 36.05 -15.72 17.21
N ARG A 252 36.64 -15.50 18.40
CA ARG A 252 36.16 -16.03 19.68
C ARG A 252 34.67 -15.80 19.92
N LEU A 253 34.21 -14.55 19.79
CA LEU A 253 32.80 -14.19 20.01
C LEU A 253 31.85 -14.98 19.10
N HIS A 254 32.19 -15.12 17.82
CA HIS A 254 31.36 -15.82 16.84
C HIS A 254 31.25 -17.32 17.15
N ARG A 255 32.36 -18.02 17.39
CA ARG A 255 32.34 -19.45 17.70
C ARG A 255 31.63 -19.74 19.03
N GLU A 256 31.84 -18.91 20.05
CA GLU A 256 31.22 -19.10 21.36
C GLU A 256 29.71 -18.88 21.25
N GLU A 257 29.25 -17.85 20.54
CA GLU A 257 27.82 -17.57 20.33
C GLU A 257 27.11 -18.72 19.61
N LEU A 258 27.65 -19.20 18.48
CA LEU A 258 27.04 -20.30 17.73
C LEU A 258 27.02 -21.61 18.51
N VAL A 259 28.10 -21.94 19.22
CA VAL A 259 28.16 -23.17 20.03
C VAL A 259 27.22 -23.09 21.23
N ARG A 260 27.09 -21.93 21.88
CA ARG A 260 26.11 -21.73 22.96
C ARG A 260 24.68 -21.94 22.45
N LEU A 261 24.34 -21.39 21.29
CA LEU A 261 23.03 -21.61 20.66
C LEU A 261 22.80 -23.08 20.31
N ALA A 262 23.82 -23.77 19.81
CA ALA A 262 23.76 -25.21 19.53
C ALA A 262 23.54 -26.03 20.82
N LEU A 263 24.23 -25.70 21.91
CA LEU A 263 24.04 -26.33 23.23
C LEU A 263 22.62 -26.11 23.78
N VAL A 264 22.04 -24.92 23.59
CA VAL A 264 20.63 -24.64 23.93
C VAL A 264 19.70 -25.52 23.10
N ALA A 265 19.92 -25.58 21.78
CA ALA A 265 19.11 -26.40 20.88
C ALA A 265 19.16 -27.89 21.22
N THR A 266 20.33 -28.41 21.59
CA THR A 266 20.52 -29.84 21.91
C THR A 266 20.03 -30.21 23.30
N HIS A 267 20.36 -29.41 24.33
CA HIS A 267 20.16 -29.81 25.73
C HIS A 267 18.93 -29.18 26.41
N LEU A 268 18.51 -27.97 26.03
CA LEU A 268 17.41 -27.27 26.72
C LEU A 268 16.06 -27.40 26.02
N LEU A 269 16.05 -27.46 24.68
CA LEU A 269 14.82 -27.58 23.90
C LEU A 269 14.45 -29.05 23.70
N GLN A 270 13.25 -29.43 24.14
CA GLN A 270 12.77 -30.81 24.07
C GLN A 270 11.59 -31.01 23.11
N PRO A 271 11.57 -32.13 22.36
CA PRO A 271 10.43 -32.49 21.53
C PRO A 271 9.20 -32.78 22.40
N GLN A 272 8.01 -32.49 21.86
CA GLN A 272 6.70 -32.61 22.51
C GLN A 272 6.49 -31.71 23.74
N ARG A 273 7.49 -30.92 24.15
CA ARG A 273 7.37 -29.92 25.20
C ARG A 273 7.54 -28.50 24.67
N ASP A 274 8.65 -28.25 23.98
CA ASP A 274 8.99 -26.92 23.44
C ASP A 274 8.61 -26.79 21.94
N TYR A 275 8.62 -27.90 21.22
CA TYR A 275 8.28 -27.98 19.80
C TYR A 275 7.76 -29.36 19.41
N LEU A 276 7.18 -29.46 18.21
CA LEU A 276 6.85 -30.71 17.54
C LEU A 276 7.24 -30.66 16.07
N VAL A 277 7.58 -31.82 15.50
CA VAL A 277 7.82 -31.97 14.06
C VAL A 277 6.62 -32.66 13.44
N ARG A 278 5.92 -31.99 12.52
CA ARG A 278 4.74 -32.54 11.84
C ARG A 278 4.81 -32.24 10.36
N HIS A 279 4.59 -33.26 9.53
CA HIS A 279 4.73 -33.17 8.06
C HIS A 279 6.08 -32.58 7.62
N GLY A 280 7.16 -32.97 8.31
CA GLY A 280 8.52 -32.47 8.03
C GLY A 280 8.74 -31.00 8.39
N GLN A 281 7.86 -30.37 9.18
CA GLN A 281 8.01 -28.98 9.61
C GLN A 281 8.04 -28.86 11.13
N LEU A 282 8.99 -28.07 11.63
CA LEU A 282 9.12 -27.70 13.03
C LEU A 282 8.03 -26.70 13.42
N ARG A 283 7.30 -26.99 14.49
CA ARG A 283 6.20 -26.16 15.02
C ARG A 283 6.42 -25.92 16.51
N LEU A 284 6.32 -24.66 16.93
CA LEU A 284 6.52 -24.26 18.32
C LEU A 284 5.29 -24.58 19.17
N ILE A 285 5.51 -25.03 20.40
CA ILE A 285 4.46 -25.20 21.41
C ILE A 285 4.51 -23.99 22.34
N ASP A 286 3.37 -23.35 22.55
CA ASP A 286 3.25 -22.27 23.51
C ASP A 286 3.35 -22.84 24.94
N PRO A 287 4.26 -22.33 25.79
CA PRO A 287 4.53 -22.91 27.10
C PRO A 287 3.39 -22.70 28.10
N VAL A 288 2.49 -21.75 27.87
CA VAL A 288 1.37 -21.43 28.76
C VAL A 288 0.13 -22.24 28.37
N THR A 289 -0.14 -22.34 27.07
CA THR A 289 -1.38 -22.94 26.56
C THR A 289 -1.23 -24.39 26.08
N GLY A 290 0.00 -24.86 25.87
CA GLY A 290 0.30 -26.16 25.27
C GLY A 290 -0.14 -26.29 23.80
N ARG A 291 -0.58 -25.19 23.18
CA ARG A 291 -1.08 -25.15 21.80
C ARG A 291 0.05 -24.86 20.80
N ILE A 292 -0.17 -25.25 19.55
CA ILE A 292 0.74 -24.95 18.45
C ILE A 292 0.70 -23.46 18.13
N ALA A 293 1.86 -22.79 18.22
CA ALA A 293 2.03 -21.39 17.84
C ALA A 293 2.31 -21.29 16.32
N THR A 294 1.25 -21.19 15.52
CA THR A 294 1.34 -21.08 14.05
C THR A 294 2.05 -19.79 13.62
N GLY A 295 3.03 -19.91 12.72
CA GLY A 295 3.74 -18.77 12.14
C GLY A 295 4.84 -18.15 13.01
N ARG A 296 5.08 -18.70 14.21
CA ARG A 296 6.18 -18.27 15.09
C ARG A 296 7.44 -19.08 14.80
N MET A 297 8.60 -18.42 14.87
CA MET A 297 9.93 -19.03 14.76
C MET A 297 10.82 -18.52 15.90
N TRP A 298 11.83 -19.30 16.30
CA TRP A 298 12.89 -18.79 17.16
C TRP A 298 13.86 -17.93 16.34
N SER A 299 14.38 -16.86 16.94
CA SER A 299 15.32 -15.94 16.29
C SER A 299 16.77 -16.46 16.34
N ASN A 300 17.67 -15.75 15.66
CA ASN A 300 19.13 -15.91 15.75
C ASN A 300 19.68 -17.29 15.35
N GLY A 301 19.01 -18.02 14.45
CA GLY A 301 19.49 -19.33 13.99
C GLY A 301 19.07 -20.51 14.87
N LEU A 302 18.39 -20.26 16.01
CA LEU A 302 17.97 -21.31 16.93
C LEU A 302 16.89 -22.22 16.31
N HIS A 303 16.01 -21.67 15.46
CA HIS A 303 14.99 -22.47 14.76
C HIS A 303 15.65 -23.41 13.76
N GLU A 304 16.61 -22.90 12.98
CA GLU A 304 17.38 -23.67 12.02
C GLU A 304 18.24 -24.75 12.69
N LEU A 305 18.85 -24.46 13.85
CA LEU A 305 19.58 -25.46 14.65
C LEU A 305 18.69 -26.62 15.12
N VAL A 306 17.48 -26.33 15.59
CA VAL A 306 16.53 -27.39 15.98
C VAL A 306 16.05 -28.16 14.74
N CYS A 307 15.83 -27.49 13.60
CA CYS A 307 15.52 -28.19 12.36
C CYS A 307 16.63 -29.16 11.95
N LEU A 308 17.90 -28.74 12.02
CA LEU A 308 19.06 -29.59 11.74
C LEU A 308 19.17 -30.75 12.73
N LYS A 309 18.97 -30.49 14.03
CA LYS A 309 18.93 -31.52 15.10
C LYS A 309 17.88 -32.60 14.82
N GLU A 310 16.70 -32.19 14.36
CA GLU A 310 15.56 -33.09 14.12
C GLU A 310 15.50 -33.66 12.70
N GLY A 311 16.46 -33.32 11.84
CA GLY A 311 16.51 -33.77 10.45
C GLY A 311 15.38 -33.24 9.57
N CYS A 312 14.74 -32.11 9.92
CA CYS A 312 13.71 -31.49 9.10
C CYS A 312 14.25 -30.28 8.32
N PRO A 313 13.73 -29.99 7.11
CA PRO A 313 14.21 -28.87 6.30
C PRO A 313 13.98 -27.53 7.01
N PRO A 314 15.04 -26.71 7.22
CA PRO A 314 14.90 -25.37 7.77
C PRO A 314 14.16 -24.47 6.76
N PRO A 315 13.39 -23.48 7.24
CA PRO A 315 12.82 -22.48 6.35
C PRO A 315 13.93 -21.69 5.64
N PRO A 316 13.73 -21.23 4.40
CA PRO A 316 14.75 -20.46 3.69
C PRO A 316 15.08 -19.18 4.49
N PRO A 317 16.37 -18.86 4.70
CA PRO A 317 16.76 -17.68 5.45
C PRO A 317 16.26 -16.44 4.70
N THR A 318 15.45 -15.64 5.37
CA THR A 318 14.98 -14.35 4.87
C THR A 318 15.80 -13.26 5.54
N GLU A 319 16.80 -12.75 4.84
CA GLU A 319 17.54 -11.56 5.28
C GLU A 319 16.90 -10.31 4.68
N SER A 320 16.74 -9.26 5.47
CA SER A 320 16.25 -7.96 4.98
C SER A 320 17.36 -7.27 4.17
N ALA A 321 17.33 -7.39 2.84
CA ALA A 321 18.31 -6.77 1.94
C ALA A 321 18.21 -5.23 1.93
N ALA A 322 17.00 -4.70 1.90
CA ALA A 322 16.76 -3.25 1.97
C ALA A 322 15.38 -2.96 2.57
N ARG A 323 15.22 -1.79 3.17
CA ARG A 323 13.92 -1.35 3.73
C ARG A 323 13.72 0.14 3.58
N THR A 324 12.47 0.56 3.42
CA THR A 324 12.08 1.98 3.45
C THR A 324 10.63 2.14 3.90
N THR A 325 10.19 3.38 4.04
CA THR A 325 8.77 3.73 4.27
C THR A 325 8.30 4.62 3.11
N TYR A 326 6.99 4.65 2.84
CA TYR A 326 6.44 5.60 1.86
C TYR A 326 6.80 7.06 2.20
N SER A 327 6.75 7.42 3.48
CA SER A 327 7.09 8.76 3.98
C SER A 327 8.53 9.16 3.71
N HIS A 328 9.47 8.22 3.74
CA HIS A 328 10.86 8.46 3.39
C HIS A 328 11.05 8.46 1.87
N PHE A 329 10.50 7.45 1.19
CA PHE A 329 10.66 7.23 -0.25
C PHE A 329 10.16 8.41 -1.09
N LEU A 330 8.95 8.92 -0.80
CA LEU A 330 8.33 9.96 -1.61
C LEU A 330 9.09 11.30 -1.56
N ARG A 331 9.96 11.52 -0.56
CA ARG A 331 10.79 12.74 -0.47
C ARG A 331 11.80 12.90 -1.60
N ARG A 332 12.00 11.86 -2.41
CA ARG A 332 12.87 11.87 -3.59
C ARG A 332 12.26 12.65 -4.76
N TYR A 333 10.93 12.75 -4.80
CA TYR A 333 10.21 13.48 -5.84
C TYR A 333 10.34 14.99 -5.67
N ARG A 334 10.47 15.69 -6.79
CA ARG A 334 10.46 17.17 -6.82
C ARG A 334 9.06 17.72 -6.64
N LEU A 335 8.07 17.04 -7.21
CA LEU A 335 6.66 17.40 -7.12
C LEU A 335 5.85 16.20 -6.64
N ILE A 336 5.00 16.42 -5.65
CA ILE A 336 4.03 15.43 -5.18
C ILE A 336 2.66 16.10 -5.20
N GLY A 337 1.75 15.54 -5.98
CA GLY A 337 0.32 15.84 -5.94
C GLY A 337 -0.45 14.56 -5.64
N GLY A 338 -1.73 14.67 -5.30
CA GLY A 338 -2.57 13.50 -5.16
C GLY A 338 -4.03 13.83 -4.95
N THR A 339 -4.91 12.86 -5.18
CA THR A 339 -6.34 13.02 -4.97
C THR A 339 -6.85 11.99 -3.98
N SER A 340 -7.89 12.32 -3.24
CA SER A 340 -8.68 11.38 -2.45
C SER A 340 -10.02 12.03 -2.07
N ALA A 341 -10.99 11.23 -1.63
CA ALA A 341 -12.27 11.74 -1.16
C ALA A 341 -12.25 12.29 0.27
N THR A 342 -11.22 11.96 1.06
CA THR A 342 -11.24 12.11 2.52
C THR A 342 -9.93 12.66 3.09
N LEU A 343 -9.49 13.83 2.62
CA LEU A 343 -8.19 14.43 2.96
C LEU A 343 -8.28 15.59 3.97
N HIS A 344 -9.38 16.33 3.97
CA HIS A 344 -9.50 17.62 4.66
C HIS A 344 -9.41 17.49 6.18
N ASP A 345 -9.97 16.41 6.73
CA ASP A 345 -9.88 16.09 8.16
C ASP A 345 -8.41 15.84 8.58
N GLN A 346 -7.59 15.30 7.68
CA GLN A 346 -6.18 14.92 7.93
C GLN A 346 -5.17 15.96 7.42
N ARG A 347 -5.63 17.14 6.98
CA ARG A 347 -4.79 18.17 6.34
C ARG A 347 -3.58 18.58 7.18
N HIS A 348 -3.73 18.63 8.50
CA HIS A 348 -2.66 19.04 9.41
C HIS A 348 -1.58 17.96 9.52
N GLU A 349 -1.96 16.70 9.54
CA GLU A 349 -1.03 15.56 9.55
C GLU A 349 -0.30 15.46 8.21
N LEU A 350 -1.02 15.53 7.09
CA LEU A 350 -0.44 15.53 5.73
C LEU A 350 0.56 16.67 5.53
N HIS A 351 0.23 17.87 6.00
CA HIS A 351 1.14 19.01 5.97
C HIS A 351 2.36 18.81 6.90
N ARG A 352 2.16 18.25 8.09
CA ARG A 352 3.25 18.00 9.05
C ARG A 352 4.24 16.94 8.56
N LEU A 353 3.74 15.81 8.04
CA LEU A 353 4.54 14.66 7.63
C LEU A 353 5.20 14.86 6.26
N TYR A 354 4.45 15.41 5.29
CA TYR A 354 4.85 15.51 3.89
C TYR A 354 5.04 16.94 3.37
N GLY A 355 4.60 17.97 4.12
CA GLY A 355 4.58 19.35 3.63
C GLY A 355 3.47 19.63 2.61
N LEU A 356 2.53 18.70 2.45
CA LEU A 356 1.48 18.78 1.43
C LEU A 356 0.26 19.55 1.95
N ARG A 357 -0.20 20.51 1.15
CA ARG A 357 -1.43 21.26 1.43
C ARG A 357 -2.62 20.57 0.76
N VAL A 358 -3.77 20.57 1.44
CA VAL A 358 -5.03 20.01 0.91
C VAL A 358 -5.91 21.12 0.38
N THR A 359 -6.38 20.98 -0.86
CA THR A 359 -7.35 21.86 -1.52
C THR A 359 -8.67 21.12 -1.63
N ARG A 360 -9.75 21.69 -1.10
CA ARG A 360 -11.09 21.09 -1.20
C ARG A 360 -11.73 21.49 -2.51
N ILE A 361 -12.09 20.52 -3.34
CA ILE A 361 -12.69 20.76 -4.64
C ILE A 361 -14.22 20.63 -4.51
N PRO A 362 -15.01 21.62 -4.96
CA PRO A 362 -16.46 21.53 -4.90
C PRO A 362 -16.96 20.38 -5.80
N PRO A 363 -18.00 19.64 -5.38
CA PRO A 363 -18.59 18.60 -6.20
C PRO A 363 -19.29 19.22 -7.41
N HIS A 364 -19.43 18.46 -8.49
CA HIS A 364 -20.17 18.93 -9.68
C HIS A 364 -21.64 19.17 -9.37
N ALA A 365 -22.24 18.28 -8.57
CA ALA A 365 -23.61 18.37 -8.09
C ALA A 365 -23.64 18.11 -6.57
N PRO A 366 -24.52 18.79 -5.81
CA PRO A 366 -24.64 18.56 -4.38
C PRO A 366 -25.11 17.12 -4.10
N PRO A 367 -24.51 16.40 -3.13
CA PRO A 367 -24.91 15.03 -2.82
C PRO A 367 -26.29 15.00 -2.17
N ARG A 368 -27.17 14.12 -2.65
CA ARG A 368 -28.52 13.88 -2.07
C ARG A 368 -28.50 12.66 -1.16
N ARG A 369 -27.53 12.63 -0.23
CA ARG A 369 -27.32 11.52 0.69
C ARG A 369 -28.09 11.72 1.99
N GLU A 370 -28.95 10.78 2.33
CA GLU A 370 -29.65 10.74 3.61
C GLU A 370 -28.89 9.88 4.62
N ARG A 371 -28.78 10.33 5.87
CA ARG A 371 -28.19 9.52 6.96
C ARG A 371 -29.31 9.00 7.85
N GLY A 372 -29.48 7.69 7.90
CA GLY A 372 -30.38 7.03 8.82
C GLY A 372 -29.78 6.91 10.23
N PRO A 373 -30.56 6.38 11.20
CA PRO A 373 -30.11 6.27 12.58
C PRO A 373 -28.99 5.24 12.74
N ASN A 374 -28.01 5.56 13.59
CA ASN A 374 -26.99 4.59 13.99
C ASN A 374 -27.61 3.57 14.96
N ARG A 375 -27.32 2.28 14.76
CA ARG A 375 -27.86 1.19 15.60
C ARG A 375 -26.74 0.42 16.29
N TRP A 376 -26.99 0.04 17.54
CA TRP A 376 -26.09 -0.78 18.34
C TRP A 376 -26.77 -2.10 18.67
N PHE A 377 -26.00 -3.19 18.58
CA PHE A 377 -26.46 -4.55 18.80
C PHE A 377 -25.65 -5.18 19.93
N ALA A 378 -26.27 -6.08 20.68
CA ALA A 378 -25.62 -6.78 21.78
C ALA A 378 -24.51 -7.72 21.30
N ASP A 379 -24.74 -8.42 20.19
CA ASP A 379 -23.81 -9.37 19.58
C ASP A 379 -23.89 -9.35 18.04
N GLU A 380 -22.94 -10.04 17.40
CA GLU A 380 -22.84 -10.12 15.94
C GLU A 380 -24.05 -10.83 15.32
N ALA A 381 -24.56 -11.89 15.96
CA ALA A 381 -25.70 -12.63 15.43
C ALA A 381 -26.99 -11.79 15.39
N ALA A 382 -27.21 -10.94 16.40
CA ALA A 382 -28.31 -9.99 16.46
C ALA A 382 -28.19 -8.90 15.39
N ARG A 383 -26.98 -8.37 15.18
CA ARG A 383 -26.71 -7.43 14.08
C ARG A 383 -26.99 -8.10 12.73
N ASP A 384 -26.44 -9.29 12.50
CA ASP A 384 -26.51 -9.94 11.20
C ASP A 384 -27.95 -10.30 10.81
N ARG A 385 -28.75 -10.79 11.77
CA ARG A 385 -30.20 -10.99 11.55
C ARG A 385 -30.90 -9.70 11.13
N ALA A 386 -30.63 -8.59 11.84
CA ALA A 386 -31.22 -7.30 11.52
C ALA A 386 -30.73 -6.77 10.16
N VAL A 387 -29.47 -7.02 9.79
CA VAL A 387 -28.88 -6.58 8.52
C VAL A 387 -29.57 -7.31 7.38
N VAL A 388 -29.74 -8.63 7.50
CA VAL A 388 -30.48 -9.45 6.53
C VAL A 388 -31.90 -8.94 6.36
N GLU A 389 -32.63 -8.72 7.46
CA GLU A 389 -34.00 -8.20 7.43
C GLU A 389 -34.07 -6.83 6.71
N ARG A 390 -33.20 -5.89 7.09
CA ARG A 390 -33.16 -4.54 6.51
C ARG A 390 -32.78 -4.56 5.03
N ALA A 391 -31.77 -5.33 4.66
CA ALA A 391 -31.31 -5.43 3.29
C ALA A 391 -32.38 -6.07 2.39
N LEU A 392 -33.04 -7.14 2.85
CA LEU A 392 -34.14 -7.77 2.10
C LEU A 392 -35.35 -6.84 1.96
N ALA A 393 -35.71 -6.09 3.01
CA ALA A 393 -36.80 -5.12 2.94
C ALA A 393 -36.54 -4.05 1.87
N LEU A 394 -35.32 -3.53 1.78
CA LEU A 394 -34.93 -2.56 0.75
C LEU A 394 -34.83 -3.19 -0.64
N ALA A 395 -34.24 -4.38 -0.74
CA ALA A 395 -34.09 -5.10 -2.00
C ALA A 395 -35.45 -5.43 -2.64
N ARG A 396 -36.46 -5.79 -1.84
CA ARG A 396 -37.85 -6.02 -2.30
C ARG A 396 -38.48 -4.79 -2.93
N LEU A 397 -38.08 -3.58 -2.49
CA LEU A 397 -38.52 -2.32 -3.10
C LEU A 397 -37.72 -1.98 -4.37
N GLY A 398 -36.86 -2.88 -4.85
CA GLY A 398 -35.99 -2.67 -6.00
C GLY A 398 -34.75 -1.84 -5.68
N ARG A 399 -34.49 -1.52 -4.41
CA ARG A 399 -33.36 -0.68 -3.99
C ARG A 399 -32.09 -1.52 -3.78
N PRO A 400 -30.95 -1.18 -4.42
CA PRO A 400 -29.70 -1.88 -4.18
C PRO A 400 -29.12 -1.57 -2.80
N VAL A 401 -28.43 -2.55 -2.22
CA VAL A 401 -27.81 -2.47 -0.89
C VAL A 401 -26.35 -2.90 -0.97
N LEU A 402 -25.46 -2.05 -0.45
CA LEU A 402 -24.04 -2.36 -0.24
C LEU A 402 -23.78 -2.46 1.27
N ILE A 403 -23.21 -3.58 1.71
CA ILE A 403 -22.95 -3.87 3.12
C ILE A 403 -21.45 -3.98 3.35
N GLY A 404 -20.88 -3.09 4.16
CA GLY A 404 -19.45 -3.15 4.52
C GLY A 404 -19.22 -3.96 5.79
N THR A 405 -18.27 -4.89 5.76
CA THR A 405 -17.85 -5.73 6.90
C THR A 405 -16.34 -5.59 7.17
N ASP A 406 -15.83 -6.04 8.32
CA ASP A 406 -14.42 -5.85 8.72
C ASP A 406 -13.45 -6.86 8.14
N GLY A 407 -13.93 -8.06 7.79
CA GLY A 407 -13.07 -9.15 7.37
C GLY A 407 -13.82 -10.25 6.61
N VAL A 408 -13.08 -11.05 5.86
CA VAL A 408 -13.62 -12.14 5.03
C VAL A 408 -14.48 -13.13 5.83
N PRO A 409 -14.10 -13.57 7.04
CA PRO A 409 -14.94 -14.47 7.82
C PRO A 409 -16.34 -13.89 8.10
N GLN A 410 -16.41 -12.61 8.47
CA GLN A 410 -17.67 -11.92 8.74
C GLN A 410 -18.51 -11.76 7.47
N SER A 411 -17.88 -11.43 6.34
CA SER A 411 -18.57 -11.37 5.03
C SER A 411 -19.22 -12.71 4.68
N LEU A 412 -18.47 -13.82 4.83
CA LEU A 412 -18.96 -15.17 4.54
C LEU A 412 -20.06 -15.60 5.52
N GLN A 413 -19.94 -15.25 6.80
CA GLN A 413 -21.00 -15.49 7.79
C GLN A 413 -22.29 -14.76 7.41
N LEU A 414 -22.19 -13.50 6.98
CA LEU A 414 -23.36 -12.72 6.57
C LEU A 414 -23.99 -13.27 5.29
N VAL A 415 -23.19 -13.72 4.32
CA VAL A 415 -23.67 -14.41 3.12
C VAL A 415 -24.43 -15.69 3.49
N ALA A 416 -23.87 -16.51 4.38
CA ALA A 416 -24.54 -17.72 4.88
C ALA A 416 -25.86 -17.38 5.61
N ALA A 417 -25.93 -16.24 6.31
CA ALA A 417 -27.17 -15.78 6.93
C ALA A 417 -28.24 -15.38 5.90
N PHE A 418 -27.87 -14.77 4.78
CA PHE A 418 -28.80 -14.52 3.66
C PHE A 418 -29.27 -15.84 3.03
N GLU A 419 -28.37 -16.78 2.77
CA GLU A 419 -28.71 -18.09 2.19
C GLU A 419 -29.67 -18.87 3.10
N ALA A 420 -29.42 -18.86 4.41
CA ALA A 420 -30.32 -19.45 5.40
C ALA A 420 -31.71 -18.77 5.39
N ALA A 421 -31.77 -17.44 5.23
CA ALA A 421 -33.03 -16.72 5.12
C ALA A 421 -33.80 -17.10 3.86
N PHE A 422 -33.12 -17.28 2.72
CA PHE A 422 -33.74 -17.75 1.49
C PHE A 422 -34.29 -19.18 1.63
N ALA A 423 -33.52 -20.08 2.27
CA ALA A 423 -33.96 -21.45 2.56
C ALA A 423 -35.17 -21.48 3.51
N ALA A 424 -35.28 -20.50 4.43
CA ALA A 424 -36.41 -20.34 5.34
C ALA A 424 -37.65 -19.67 4.70
N GLY A 425 -37.64 -19.42 3.38
CA GLY A 425 -38.79 -18.91 2.64
C GLY A 425 -38.76 -17.41 2.33
N ALA A 426 -37.68 -16.69 2.63
CA ALA A 426 -37.52 -15.32 2.14
C ALA A 426 -37.36 -15.32 0.61
N ALA A 427 -38.00 -14.36 -0.06
CA ALA A 427 -37.85 -14.20 -1.52
C ALA A 427 -36.36 -14.10 -1.91
N PRO A 428 -35.88 -14.94 -2.86
CA PRO A 428 -34.49 -14.92 -3.28
C PRO A 428 -34.14 -13.60 -3.95
N MET A 429 -33.00 -13.03 -3.56
CA MET A 429 -32.48 -11.77 -4.11
C MET A 429 -31.09 -11.98 -4.71
N PRO A 430 -30.69 -11.20 -5.74
CA PRO A 430 -29.33 -11.25 -6.26
C PRO A 430 -28.33 -10.85 -5.16
N LEU A 431 -27.56 -11.81 -4.69
CA LEU A 431 -26.55 -11.66 -3.63
C LEU A 431 -25.16 -11.87 -4.21
N GLN A 432 -24.22 -10.99 -3.84
CA GLN A 432 -22.81 -11.13 -4.21
C GLN A 432 -21.89 -10.76 -3.04
N CYS A 433 -20.69 -11.34 -3.03
CA CYS A 433 -19.68 -11.12 -2.00
C CYS A 433 -18.35 -10.70 -2.62
N LEU A 434 -17.70 -9.70 -2.02
CA LEU A 434 -16.36 -9.23 -2.37
C LEU A 434 -15.42 -9.53 -1.20
N ASP A 435 -14.48 -10.46 -1.40
CA ASP A 435 -13.60 -10.99 -0.36
C ASP A 435 -12.16 -10.47 -0.41
N ALA A 436 -11.89 -9.44 -1.23
CA ALA A 436 -10.59 -8.79 -1.38
C ALA A 436 -9.46 -9.72 -1.86
N ARG A 437 -9.80 -10.79 -2.60
CA ARG A 437 -8.84 -11.77 -3.13
C ARG A 437 -8.55 -11.60 -4.62
N GLN A 438 -9.49 -11.06 -5.40
CA GLN A 438 -9.39 -11.01 -6.86
C GLN A 438 -9.88 -9.67 -7.40
N ASP A 439 -8.98 -8.69 -7.52
CA ASP A 439 -9.29 -7.31 -7.91
C ASP A 439 -10.14 -7.19 -9.19
N ALA A 440 -9.84 -8.00 -10.23
CA ALA A 440 -10.55 -7.92 -11.52
C ALA A 440 -11.99 -8.44 -11.45
N LEU A 441 -12.21 -9.58 -10.78
CA LEU A 441 -13.55 -10.13 -10.58
C LEU A 441 -14.38 -9.20 -9.69
N GLU A 442 -13.75 -8.67 -8.63
CA GLU A 442 -14.38 -7.70 -7.73
C GLU A 442 -14.80 -6.42 -8.44
N ALA A 443 -13.98 -5.92 -9.38
CA ALA A 443 -14.31 -4.76 -10.18
C ALA A 443 -15.57 -4.98 -11.03
N THR A 444 -15.74 -6.18 -11.59
CA THR A 444 -16.96 -6.56 -12.33
C THR A 444 -18.16 -6.60 -11.38
N LEU A 445 -18.05 -7.33 -10.26
CA LEU A 445 -19.13 -7.49 -9.29
C LEU A 445 -19.58 -6.16 -8.68
N ILE A 446 -18.64 -5.31 -8.26
CA ILE A 446 -18.96 -4.00 -7.68
C ILE A 446 -19.61 -3.05 -8.71
N SER A 447 -19.25 -3.15 -10.00
CA SER A 447 -19.88 -2.34 -11.04
C SER A 447 -21.37 -2.66 -11.22
N GLU A 448 -21.78 -3.89 -10.91
CA GLU A 448 -23.17 -4.33 -10.94
C GLU A 448 -23.94 -4.00 -9.66
N ALA A 449 -23.27 -3.54 -8.59
CA ALA A 449 -23.89 -3.29 -7.29
C ALA A 449 -25.03 -2.26 -7.32
N GLY A 450 -25.12 -1.43 -8.37
CA GLY A 450 -26.18 -0.44 -8.57
C GLY A 450 -27.43 -0.98 -9.28
N GLN A 451 -27.51 -2.28 -9.59
CA GLN A 451 -28.67 -2.90 -10.23
C GLN A 451 -29.86 -3.06 -9.26
N PRO A 452 -31.12 -3.00 -9.73
CA PRO A 452 -32.29 -3.03 -8.85
C PRO A 452 -32.34 -4.29 -7.99
N GLY A 453 -32.60 -4.12 -6.69
CA GLY A 453 -32.75 -5.21 -5.72
C GLY A 453 -31.47 -5.99 -5.40
N ARG A 454 -30.31 -5.59 -5.92
CA ARG A 454 -29.05 -6.31 -5.68
C ARG A 454 -28.51 -6.05 -4.28
N ILE A 455 -28.01 -7.10 -3.63
CA ILE A 455 -27.35 -7.06 -2.33
C ILE A 455 -25.87 -7.42 -2.52
N THR A 456 -24.99 -6.53 -2.07
CA THR A 456 -23.54 -6.69 -2.19
C THR A 456 -22.91 -6.64 -0.81
N VAL A 457 -22.26 -7.73 -0.39
CA VAL A 457 -21.44 -7.77 0.83
C VAL A 457 -19.99 -7.50 0.45
N ALA A 458 -19.38 -6.48 1.04
CA ALA A 458 -18.03 -6.02 0.73
C ALA A 458 -17.14 -6.06 1.97
N THR A 459 -16.06 -6.85 1.89
CA THR A 459 -15.03 -6.86 2.92
C THR A 459 -14.23 -5.56 2.88
N ARG A 460 -14.31 -4.76 3.94
CA ARG A 460 -13.69 -3.43 4.05
C ARG A 460 -14.04 -2.53 2.86
N MET A 461 -13.03 -2.23 2.06
CA MET A 461 -13.12 -1.38 0.88
C MET A 461 -12.82 -2.18 -0.38
N ALA A 462 -13.21 -3.46 -0.42
CA ALA A 462 -13.17 -4.28 -1.64
C ALA A 462 -13.91 -3.56 -2.79
N GLY A 463 -13.37 -3.66 -4.01
CA GLY A 463 -13.85 -2.85 -5.15
C GLY A 463 -13.49 -1.36 -5.05
N ARG A 464 -12.40 -0.98 -4.36
CA ARG A 464 -11.90 0.41 -4.33
C ARG A 464 -11.56 0.89 -5.74
N GLY A 465 -11.76 2.18 -6.01
CA GLY A 465 -11.45 2.77 -7.32
C GLY A 465 -12.42 2.41 -8.45
N VAL A 466 -13.49 1.65 -8.18
CA VAL A 466 -14.55 1.34 -9.14
C VAL A 466 -15.84 2.10 -8.80
N ASP A 467 -16.46 2.63 -9.84
CA ASP A 467 -17.71 3.39 -9.73
C ASP A 467 -18.94 2.48 -9.72
N ILE A 468 -19.94 2.82 -8.90
CA ILE A 468 -21.20 2.06 -8.81
C ILE A 468 -22.26 2.92 -9.50
N ARG A 469 -22.56 2.61 -10.76
CA ARG A 469 -23.56 3.33 -11.53
C ARG A 469 -24.95 2.81 -11.18
N LEU A 470 -25.87 3.72 -10.86
CA LEU A 470 -27.25 3.34 -10.56
C LEU A 470 -28.02 3.04 -11.84
N HIS A 471 -28.75 1.92 -11.81
CA HIS A 471 -29.79 1.68 -12.80
C HIS A 471 -30.96 2.67 -12.59
N PRO A 472 -31.65 3.17 -13.63
CA PRO A 472 -32.74 4.15 -13.47
C PRO A 472 -33.83 3.72 -12.48
N ARG A 473 -34.23 2.44 -12.50
CA ARG A 473 -35.17 1.87 -11.53
C ARG A 473 -34.64 1.89 -10.08
N ALA A 474 -33.34 1.67 -9.90
CA ALA A 474 -32.71 1.75 -8.57
C ALA A 474 -32.69 3.20 -8.06
N ALA A 475 -32.41 4.18 -8.93
CA ALA A 475 -32.48 5.60 -8.59
C ALA A 475 -33.90 6.02 -8.16
N GLN A 476 -34.93 5.57 -8.87
CA GLN A 476 -36.34 5.79 -8.51
C GLN A 476 -36.72 5.14 -7.17
N ALA A 477 -36.14 3.97 -6.84
CA ALA A 477 -36.32 3.28 -5.56
C ALA A 477 -35.54 3.91 -4.39
N GLY A 478 -34.99 5.11 -4.55
CA GLY A 478 -34.22 5.82 -3.52
C GLY A 478 -32.70 5.65 -3.62
N GLY A 479 -32.20 5.04 -4.69
CA GLY A 479 -30.77 4.86 -4.99
C GLY A 479 -30.03 3.90 -4.06
N LEU A 480 -28.70 3.86 -4.15
CA LEU A 480 -27.90 2.90 -3.37
C LEU A 480 -28.03 3.17 -1.87
N HIS A 481 -28.40 2.13 -1.12
CA HIS A 481 -28.33 2.12 0.34
C HIS A 481 -27.03 1.48 0.80
N VAL A 482 -26.32 2.11 1.72
CA VAL A 482 -25.06 1.61 2.26
C VAL A 482 -25.21 1.32 3.74
N LEU A 483 -25.06 0.04 4.12
CA LEU A 483 -25.02 -0.41 5.51
C LEU A 483 -23.56 -0.60 5.91
N ASN A 484 -23.06 0.28 6.77
CA ASN A 484 -21.74 0.13 7.35
C ASN A 484 -21.83 -0.73 8.62
N CYS A 485 -21.25 -1.93 8.59
CA CYS A 485 -21.14 -2.83 9.75
C CYS A 485 -19.70 -2.96 10.26
N GLN A 486 -18.80 -2.09 9.81
CA GLN A 486 -17.35 -2.14 10.06
C GLN A 486 -16.99 -1.42 11.33
N ASP A 487 -16.03 -1.94 12.10
CA ASP A 487 -15.33 -1.24 13.17
C ASP A 487 -14.12 -0.46 12.71
N ASN A 488 -14.39 0.67 12.05
CA ASN A 488 -13.37 1.54 11.51
C ASN A 488 -12.67 2.39 12.61
N PRO A 489 -11.32 2.42 12.64
CA PRO A 489 -10.55 3.22 13.61
C PRO A 489 -10.57 4.73 13.34
N ALA A 490 -11.06 5.16 12.18
CA ALA A 490 -11.08 6.55 11.78
C ALA A 490 -12.31 6.88 10.92
N ARG A 491 -12.92 8.05 11.18
CA ARG A 491 -14.10 8.56 10.45
C ARG A 491 -13.92 8.56 8.93
N ARG A 492 -12.70 8.81 8.45
CA ARG A 492 -12.40 8.82 7.00
C ARG A 492 -12.79 7.51 6.32
N LEU A 493 -12.61 6.37 6.98
CA LEU A 493 -12.90 5.05 6.43
C LEU A 493 -14.42 4.84 6.31
N ASP A 494 -15.18 5.29 7.30
CA ASP A 494 -16.65 5.30 7.22
C ASP A 494 -17.12 6.18 6.07
N GLU A 495 -16.57 7.40 5.93
CA GLU A 495 -16.92 8.32 4.85
C GLU A 495 -16.53 7.80 3.45
N GLN A 496 -15.46 7.00 3.33
CA GLN A 496 -15.11 6.35 2.07
C GLN A 496 -16.17 5.33 1.65
N LEU A 497 -16.72 4.56 2.59
CA LEU A 497 -17.81 3.62 2.32
C LEU A 497 -19.14 4.38 2.04
N PHE A 498 -19.46 5.41 2.83
CA PHE A 498 -20.64 6.25 2.62
C PHE A 498 -20.59 7.01 1.29
N GLY A 499 -19.40 7.40 0.83
CA GLY A 499 -19.18 8.01 -0.48
C GLY A 499 -19.45 7.06 -1.66
N ARG A 500 -19.75 5.77 -1.42
CA ARG A 500 -20.11 4.85 -2.49
C ARG A 500 -21.50 5.10 -3.05
N CYS A 501 -22.42 5.73 -2.29
CA CYS A 501 -23.75 6.13 -2.76
C CYS A 501 -23.89 7.65 -2.98
N ALA A 502 -25.04 8.06 -3.53
CA ALA A 502 -25.42 9.45 -3.76
C ALA A 502 -24.38 10.27 -4.54
N ARG A 503 -23.82 9.67 -5.60
CA ARG A 503 -22.80 10.28 -6.45
C ARG A 503 -23.46 11.12 -7.53
N GLN A 504 -22.83 12.22 -7.95
CA GLN A 504 -23.32 13.03 -9.08
C GLN A 504 -24.78 13.51 -8.95
N GLY A 505 -25.27 13.70 -7.72
CA GLY A 505 -26.65 14.11 -7.46
C GLY A 505 -27.66 12.96 -7.41
N ASP A 506 -27.21 11.70 -7.51
CA ASP A 506 -28.05 10.53 -7.28
C ASP A 506 -28.63 10.54 -5.84
N PRO A 507 -29.84 9.99 -5.65
CA PRO A 507 -30.33 9.70 -4.31
C PRO A 507 -29.51 8.55 -3.69
N GLY A 508 -29.45 8.52 -2.37
CA GLY A 508 -28.84 7.42 -1.65
C GLY A 508 -28.97 7.62 -0.16
N SER A 509 -28.75 6.55 0.61
CA SER A 509 -28.74 6.67 2.06
C SER A 509 -27.71 5.76 2.70
N VAL A 510 -27.36 6.08 3.94
CA VAL A 510 -26.37 5.37 4.73
C VAL A 510 -26.89 5.10 6.14
N GLU A 511 -26.54 3.96 6.71
CA GLU A 511 -26.73 3.67 8.13
C GLU A 511 -25.45 3.04 8.70
N HIS A 512 -25.20 3.25 10.00
CA HIS A 512 -24.03 2.71 10.70
C HIS A 512 -24.44 1.82 11.86
N TRP A 513 -24.06 0.54 11.78
CA TRP A 513 -24.56 -0.51 12.67
C TRP A 513 -23.39 -1.22 13.35
N ARG A 514 -23.37 -1.24 14.68
CA ARG A 514 -22.22 -1.71 15.49
C ARG A 514 -22.62 -2.74 16.54
N VAL A 515 -21.66 -3.53 16.99
CA VAL A 515 -21.81 -4.44 18.13
C VAL A 515 -21.10 -3.85 19.35
N GLY A 516 -21.71 -3.96 20.52
CA GLY A 516 -21.14 -3.50 21.80
C GLY A 516 -21.73 -2.18 22.32
N ALA A 517 -21.09 -1.60 23.35
CA ALA A 517 -21.54 -0.35 23.96
C ALA A 517 -21.02 0.89 23.19
N PRO A 518 -21.77 2.00 23.15
CA PRO A 518 -21.34 3.24 22.51
C PRO A 518 -20.09 3.79 23.18
N ARG A 519 -18.91 3.52 22.62
CA ARG A 519 -17.67 4.19 23.01
C ARG A 519 -17.64 5.57 22.35
N SER A 520 -17.15 6.58 23.08
CA SER A 520 -16.85 7.92 22.56
C SER A 520 -16.10 7.79 21.23
N LEU A 521 -16.74 8.21 20.14
CA LEU A 521 -16.38 7.74 18.80
C LEU A 521 -15.01 8.22 18.30
N TYR A 522 -14.41 9.26 18.87
CA TYR A 522 -13.02 9.63 18.56
C TYR A 522 -12.44 10.38 19.77
N THR A 523 -11.51 9.79 20.51
CA THR A 523 -10.74 10.55 21.50
C THR A 523 -9.70 11.38 20.76
N VAL A 524 -9.97 12.68 20.62
CA VAL A 524 -8.94 13.64 20.21
C VAL A 524 -7.95 13.76 21.36
N SER A 525 -6.82 13.08 21.24
CA SER A 525 -5.65 13.33 22.08
C SER A 525 -5.11 14.72 21.74
N ALA A 526 -5.45 15.70 22.58
CA ALA A 526 -4.95 17.06 22.52
C ALA A 526 -3.65 17.18 23.34
N LEU A 527 -2.56 16.52 22.93
CA LEU A 527 -1.25 16.74 23.55
C LEU A 527 -0.12 16.70 22.51
N GLY A 528 0.63 17.81 22.44
CA GLY A 528 1.86 17.91 21.65
C GLY A 528 2.14 19.27 21.02
N ALA A 529 1.73 20.38 21.65
CA ALA A 529 2.35 21.69 21.38
C ALA A 529 3.76 21.72 21.98
N TRP A 530 4.67 22.53 21.41
CA TRP A 530 6.07 22.79 21.83
C TRP A 530 7.23 22.06 21.12
N ARG A 531 7.14 21.82 19.80
CA ARG A 531 8.35 21.62 18.94
C ARG A 531 8.34 22.43 17.63
N ASP A 532 7.65 23.57 17.63
CA ASP A 532 7.16 24.18 16.39
C ASP A 532 7.95 25.41 15.88
N VAL A 533 8.92 25.94 16.62
CA VAL A 533 9.62 27.19 16.23
C VAL A 533 10.83 26.93 15.32
N ALA A 534 11.68 25.96 15.66
CA ALA A 534 12.84 25.59 14.83
C ALA A 534 12.43 24.92 13.50
N TRP A 535 11.25 24.30 13.46
CA TRP A 535 10.67 23.70 12.26
C TRP A 535 10.11 24.75 11.28
N ARG A 536 9.42 25.78 11.78
CA ARG A 536 8.86 26.88 10.97
C ARG A 536 9.94 27.64 10.17
N LEU A 537 11.14 27.81 10.73
CA LEU A 537 12.26 28.46 10.03
C LEU A 537 12.83 27.59 8.89
N ARG A 538 12.87 26.27 9.06
CA ARG A 538 13.28 25.33 7.99
C ARG A 538 12.22 25.19 6.89
N GLN A 539 10.94 25.45 7.21
CA GLN A 539 9.84 25.43 6.24
C GLN A 539 9.81 26.65 5.33
N ARG A 540 10.10 27.86 5.84
CA ARG A 540 10.17 29.07 5.00
C ARG A 540 11.21 28.98 3.87
N ALA A 541 12.34 28.32 4.14
CA ALA A 541 13.37 28.05 3.11
C ALA A 541 12.92 27.00 2.06
N ARG A 542 12.00 26.09 2.42
CA ARG A 542 11.39 25.13 1.48
C ARG A 542 10.29 25.77 0.64
N GLU A 543 9.47 26.63 1.24
CA GLU A 543 8.42 27.37 0.53
C GLU A 543 9.00 28.32 -0.51
N ALA A 544 10.13 28.96 -0.22
CA ALA A 544 10.87 29.80 -1.18
C ALA A 544 11.43 28.99 -2.36
N ARG A 545 11.96 27.79 -2.13
CA ARG A 545 12.50 26.91 -3.20
C ARG A 545 11.39 26.28 -4.05
N ALA A 546 10.28 25.88 -3.43
CA ALA A 546 9.09 25.44 -4.16
C ALA A 546 8.43 26.61 -4.93
N ALA A 547 8.53 27.85 -4.46
CA ALA A 547 8.08 29.04 -5.21
C ALA A 547 8.97 29.32 -6.44
N ASP A 548 10.27 29.08 -6.33
CA ASP A 548 11.23 29.27 -7.43
C ASP A 548 11.10 28.18 -8.51
N GLU A 549 10.83 26.92 -8.12
CA GLU A 549 10.44 25.86 -9.07
C GLU A 549 9.02 26.06 -9.64
N ARG A 550 8.09 26.66 -8.90
CA ARG A 550 6.78 27.12 -9.42
C ARG A 550 6.94 28.23 -10.46
N ARG A 551 8.02 29.01 -10.42
CA ARG A 551 8.41 29.93 -11.51
C ARG A 551 8.93 29.17 -12.73
N ARG A 552 9.66 28.07 -12.54
CA ARG A 552 10.12 27.19 -13.65
C ARG A 552 9.00 26.43 -14.36
N LEU A 553 7.85 26.21 -13.72
CA LEU A 553 6.63 25.73 -14.41
C LEU A 553 6.17 26.69 -15.54
N ARG A 554 6.64 27.96 -15.55
CA ARG A 554 6.39 28.94 -16.61
C ARG A 554 7.42 28.93 -17.75
N LEU A 555 8.52 28.16 -17.62
CA LEU A 555 9.58 28.05 -18.64
C LEU A 555 9.40 26.84 -19.58
N GLY A 556 8.33 26.05 -19.40
CA GLY A 556 7.97 24.94 -20.30
C GLY A 556 7.07 25.35 -21.46
N ASP A 557 6.67 26.63 -21.54
CA ASP A 557 5.71 27.11 -22.54
C ASP A 557 6.24 26.97 -23.98
N ASP A 558 7.55 27.04 -24.18
CA ASP A 558 8.18 26.85 -25.49
C ASP A 558 8.18 25.38 -25.93
N LEU A 559 8.39 24.44 -25.00
CA LEU A 559 8.26 22.99 -25.24
C LEU A 559 6.80 22.60 -25.54
N VAL A 560 5.87 23.19 -24.81
CA VAL A 560 4.43 23.01 -25.05
C VAL A 560 4.07 23.53 -26.44
N ARG A 561 4.53 24.72 -26.84
CA ARG A 561 4.32 25.26 -28.20
C ARG A 561 4.90 24.34 -29.26
N GLN A 562 6.16 23.92 -29.16
CA GLN A 562 6.79 23.00 -30.11
C GLN A 562 6.03 21.66 -30.25
N ARG A 563 5.52 21.10 -29.15
CA ARG A 563 4.72 19.88 -29.19
C ARG A 563 3.32 20.12 -29.77
N LEU A 564 2.69 21.24 -29.46
CA LEU A 564 1.40 21.62 -30.04
C LEU A 564 1.50 21.84 -31.55
N ASP A 565 2.57 22.46 -32.04
CA ASP A 565 2.81 22.72 -33.46
C ASP A 565 3.02 21.41 -34.24
N ARG A 566 3.69 20.41 -33.65
CA ARG A 566 3.84 19.06 -34.25
C ARG A 566 2.54 18.25 -34.28
N LEU A 567 1.55 18.63 -33.49
CA LEU A 567 0.23 17.98 -33.41
C LEU A 567 -0.83 18.74 -34.21
N ALA A 568 -0.52 19.92 -34.77
CA ALA A 568 -1.41 20.58 -35.71
C ALA A 568 -1.64 19.65 -36.91
N PRO A 569 -2.89 19.46 -37.38
CA PRO A 569 -3.12 18.69 -38.58
C PRO A 569 -2.32 19.34 -39.72
N GLY A 570 -1.40 18.59 -40.31
CA GLY A 570 -0.90 18.93 -41.64
C GLY A 570 -2.06 18.82 -42.62
N ASP A 571 -2.13 19.78 -43.54
CA ASP A 571 -3.10 19.81 -44.66
C ASP A 571 -3.24 18.47 -45.39
#